data_AF-A0A162TDL2-F1
#
_entry.id   AF-A0A162TDL2-F1
#
_cell.length_a   1.000
_cell.length_b   1.000
_cell.length_c   1.000
_cell.angle_alpha   90.00
_cell.angle_beta   90.00
_cell.angle_gamma   90.00
#
_symmetry.space_group_name_H-M   'P 1'
#
loop_
_entity.id
_entity.type
_entity.pdbx_description
1 polymer ?
#
loop_
_entity_poly.entity_id
_entity_poly.type
_entity_poly.pdbx_seq_one_letter_code
_entity_poly.pdbx_strand_id
1 'polypeptide(L)'
;MATIVKTTQTIQSLHSNPPKLDAPPDIITNRTIAQHVPSRKSVFATVQTILLLFDGRDKALKTIQYTFKVLIHHNVLHSKLWPTMTSKLSLTRRVLRLGTALGPIRILTASLVPPTQNLLLLNTITNNLADDVVCFYKLSLINPVLGKQAQKTAHYCWFISIIADLKSACSALWRLQPISHDQDRSYKNHQDDVWMASVSIVKLVADGVFCACDIWQPSFSGTAQAWSGLISSVLAGYKLWHKSSTT
;
A
#
# COMPACT_ATOMS: atom_id res chain seq x y z
N MET A 1 52.39 -18.22 39.16
CA MET A 1 53.07 -17.29 38.22
C MET A 1 52.23 -16.02 38.20
N ALA A 2 52.55 -15.04 39.06
CA ALA A 2 53.50 -13.95 38.81
C ALA A 2 53.00 -13.02 37.68
N THR A 3 52.33 -11.92 38.01
CA THR A 3 52.89 -10.54 38.16
C THR A 3 53.02 -9.79 36.83
N ILE A 4 52.39 -8.60 36.74
CA ILE A 4 52.72 -7.33 36.04
C ILE A 4 51.42 -6.51 36.15
N VAL A 5 51.18 -5.43 36.92
CA VAL A 5 51.93 -4.33 37.55
C VAL A 5 52.59 -3.34 36.58
N LYS A 6 51.93 -2.17 36.47
CA LYS A 6 52.40 -0.80 36.09
C LYS A 6 52.84 -0.63 34.63
N THR A 7 52.45 0.39 33.86
CA THR A 7 52.71 1.85 33.99
C THR A 7 51.96 2.46 32.78
N THR A 8 51.17 3.54 32.85
CA THR A 8 51.63 4.93 32.72
C THR A 8 50.40 5.86 32.78
N GLN A 9 50.26 6.58 33.89
CA GLN A 9 49.69 7.93 33.90
C GLN A 9 50.83 8.90 33.57
N THR A 10 50.59 9.87 32.70
CA THR A 10 51.06 11.28 32.75
C THR A 10 50.86 11.89 31.37
N ILE A 11 49.89 12.80 31.25
CA ILE A 11 49.99 14.13 30.60
C ILE A 11 48.60 14.76 30.75
N GLN A 12 48.50 15.59 31.77
CA GLN A 12 47.41 16.53 32.01
C GLN A 12 48.06 17.91 31.86
N SER A 13 47.71 18.66 30.81
CA SER A 13 47.64 20.13 30.76
C SER A 13 47.73 20.60 29.31
N LEU A 14 46.61 21.12 28.79
CA LEU A 14 46.60 22.38 28.05
C LEU A 14 45.16 22.85 27.94
N HIS A 15 44.88 23.82 28.80
CA HIS A 15 43.79 24.78 28.71
C HIS A 15 43.82 25.47 27.33
N SER A 16 42.71 25.43 26.62
CA SER A 16 42.30 26.55 25.75
C SER A 16 40.77 26.60 25.72
N ASN A 17 40.22 27.68 26.29
CA ASN A 17 38.80 28.00 26.22
C ASN A 17 38.43 28.31 24.75
N PRO A 18 37.33 27.77 24.19
CA PRO A 18 36.79 28.28 22.96
C PRO A 18 36.11 29.65 23.18
N PRO A 19 36.12 30.52 22.15
CA PRO A 19 35.64 31.90 22.25
C PRO A 19 34.12 31.97 22.45
N LYS A 20 33.69 32.92 23.28
CA LYS A 20 32.30 33.38 23.35
C LYS A 20 31.92 33.96 21.98
N LEU A 21 30.93 33.35 21.34
CA LEU A 21 30.26 33.92 20.17
C LEU A 21 28.97 34.57 20.66
N ASP A 22 28.92 35.89 20.53
CA ASP A 22 27.79 36.73 20.94
C ASP A 22 26.51 36.32 20.20
N ALA A 23 25.45 36.08 20.97
CA ALA A 23 24.12 35.84 20.44
C ALA A 23 23.56 37.16 19.87
N PRO A 24 22.98 37.15 18.66
CA PRO A 24 22.26 38.29 18.12
C PRO A 24 20.94 38.54 18.89
N PRO A 25 20.46 39.79 18.93
CA PRO A 25 19.30 40.17 19.73
C PRO A 25 17.99 39.55 19.24
N ASP A 26 17.15 39.20 20.20
CA ASP A 26 15.80 38.65 20.05
C ASP A 26 14.93 39.46 19.09
N ILE A 27 14.73 38.94 17.87
CA ILE A 27 13.61 39.34 17.04
C ILE A 27 12.38 38.60 17.57
N ILE A 28 11.64 39.30 18.44
CA ILE A 28 10.26 38.98 18.82
C ILE A 28 9.42 38.98 17.54
N THR A 29 9.38 37.84 16.86
CA THR A 29 8.42 37.60 15.79
C THR A 29 7.18 37.06 16.46
N ASN A 30 6.21 37.95 16.70
CA ASN A 30 4.83 37.61 17.02
C ASN A 30 4.24 36.75 15.88
N ARG A 31 4.52 35.44 15.92
CA ARG A 31 3.74 34.45 15.19
C ARG A 31 2.46 34.24 15.99
N THR A 32 1.46 35.04 15.65
CA THR A 32 0.06 34.69 15.88
C THR A 32 -0.14 33.30 15.28
N ILE A 33 -0.11 32.26 16.11
CA ILE A 33 -0.60 30.93 15.76
C ILE A 33 -2.10 31.12 15.58
N ALA A 34 -2.51 31.47 14.36
CA ALA A 34 -3.88 31.34 13.94
C ALA A 34 -4.23 29.87 14.14
N GLN A 35 -4.95 29.58 15.22
CA GLN A 35 -5.57 28.30 15.46
C GLN A 35 -6.47 28.03 14.25
N HIS A 36 -5.99 27.20 13.34
CA HIS A 36 -6.74 26.79 12.18
C HIS A 36 -7.89 25.93 12.68
N VAL A 37 -9.06 26.56 12.83
CA VAL A 37 -10.31 25.84 13.06
C VAL A 37 -10.49 24.89 11.86
N PRO A 38 -10.60 23.56 12.06
CA PRO A 38 -10.79 22.63 10.98
C PRO A 38 -12.16 22.89 10.36
N SER A 39 -12.18 23.68 9.28
CA SER A 39 -13.34 23.84 8.42
C SER A 39 -13.73 22.45 7.92
N ARG A 40 -14.97 22.04 8.21
CA ARG A 40 -15.55 20.76 7.82
C ARG A 40 -15.41 20.62 6.30
N LYS A 41 -14.37 19.92 5.84
CA LYS A 41 -14.05 19.78 4.42
C LYS A 41 -15.29 19.20 3.73
N SER A 42 -15.75 19.88 2.68
CA SER A 42 -16.86 19.40 1.86
C SER A 42 -16.52 17.98 1.37
N VAL A 43 -17.47 17.05 1.50
CA VAL A 43 -17.32 15.66 1.02
C VAL A 43 -16.83 15.64 -0.42
N PHE A 44 -17.31 16.58 -1.23
CA PHE A 44 -16.90 16.74 -2.62
C PHE A 44 -15.41 17.11 -2.77
N ALA A 45 -14.90 18.01 -1.94
CA ALA A 45 -13.49 18.38 -1.95
C ALA A 45 -12.59 17.19 -1.58
N THR A 46 -13.00 16.38 -0.59
CA THR A 46 -12.29 15.15 -0.21
C THR A 46 -12.28 14.12 -1.35
N VAL A 47 -13.42 13.91 -2.02
CA VAL A 47 -13.51 13.03 -3.19
C VAL A 47 -12.60 13.53 -4.32
N GLN A 48 -12.58 14.84 -4.58
CA GLN A 48 -11.71 15.43 -5.60
C GLN A 48 -10.22 15.22 -5.27
N THR A 49 -9.81 15.40 -4.01
CA THR A 49 -8.43 15.11 -3.57
C THR A 49 -8.07 13.63 -3.76
N ILE A 50 -8.98 12.71 -3.42
CA ILE A 50 -8.76 11.27 -3.61
C ILE A 50 -8.62 10.94 -5.11
N LEU A 51 -9.46 11.51 -5.96
CA LEU A 51 -9.41 11.32 -7.42
C LEU A 51 -8.18 11.96 -8.08
N LEU A 52 -7.56 12.95 -7.46
CA LEU A 52 -6.32 13.55 -7.95
C LEU A 52 -5.09 12.68 -7.70
N LEU A 53 -5.12 11.81 -6.69
CA LEU A 53 -4.07 10.83 -6.44
C LEU A 53 -4.19 9.66 -7.43
N PHE A 54 -3.09 9.30 -8.11
CA PHE A 54 -3.05 8.17 -9.06
C PHE A 54 -3.59 6.86 -8.44
N ASP A 55 -3.28 6.62 -7.17
CA ASP A 55 -3.80 5.48 -6.40
C ASP A 55 -5.32 5.51 -6.21
N GLY A 56 -5.90 6.71 -6.04
CA GLY A 56 -7.35 6.86 -5.91
C GLY A 56 -8.07 6.58 -7.23
N ARG A 57 -7.48 6.96 -8.37
CA ARG A 57 -8.03 6.67 -9.70
C ARG A 57 -8.10 5.18 -10.00
N ASP A 58 -7.01 4.43 -9.76
CA ASP A 58 -7.01 2.98 -9.98
C ASP A 58 -8.04 2.27 -9.09
N LYS A 59 -8.13 2.66 -7.81
CA LYS A 59 -9.11 2.08 -6.87
C LYS A 59 -10.55 2.44 -7.25
N ALA A 60 -10.81 3.66 -7.69
CA ALA A 60 -12.12 4.09 -8.18
C ALA A 60 -12.53 3.28 -9.43
N LEU A 61 -11.63 3.17 -10.41
CA LEU A 61 -11.85 2.35 -11.60
C LEU A 61 -12.07 0.87 -11.24
N LYS A 62 -11.33 0.33 -10.26
CA LYS A 62 -11.55 -1.03 -9.73
C LYS A 62 -12.97 -1.16 -9.19
N THR A 63 -13.39 -0.22 -8.35
CA THR A 63 -14.73 -0.22 -7.73
C THR A 63 -15.82 -0.21 -8.79
N ILE A 64 -15.76 0.73 -9.74
CA ILE A 64 -16.73 0.82 -10.85
C ILE A 64 -16.74 -0.48 -11.68
N GLN A 65 -15.57 -1.00 -12.02
CA GLN A 65 -15.42 -2.24 -12.80
C GLN A 65 -16.10 -3.43 -12.11
N TYR A 66 -15.88 -3.63 -10.81
CA TYR A 66 -16.43 -4.78 -10.09
C TYR A 66 -17.91 -4.60 -9.73
N THR A 67 -18.38 -3.37 -9.52
CA THR A 67 -19.82 -3.09 -9.43
C THR A 67 -20.53 -3.54 -10.69
N PHE A 68 -20.02 -3.17 -11.87
CA PHE A 68 -20.60 -3.64 -13.13
C PHE A 68 -20.52 -5.16 -13.29
N LYS A 69 -19.41 -5.80 -12.90
CA LYS A 69 -19.32 -7.27 -12.94
C LYS A 69 -20.39 -7.95 -12.09
N VAL A 70 -20.66 -7.45 -10.88
CA VAL A 70 -21.73 -7.98 -10.02
C VAL A 70 -23.11 -7.76 -10.64
N LEU A 71 -23.38 -6.56 -11.17
CA LEU A 71 -24.66 -6.25 -11.82
C LEU A 71 -24.91 -7.09 -13.08
N ILE A 72 -23.88 -7.32 -13.89
CA ILE A 72 -23.95 -8.22 -15.06
C ILE A 72 -24.22 -9.65 -14.59
N HIS A 73 -23.54 -10.11 -13.53
CA HIS A 73 -23.70 -11.47 -13.02
C HIS A 73 -25.13 -11.75 -12.52
N HIS A 74 -25.79 -10.77 -11.92
CA HIS A 74 -27.19 -10.88 -11.48
C HIS A 74 -28.21 -10.56 -12.58
N ASN A 75 -27.79 -10.44 -13.85
CA ASN A 75 -28.63 -10.06 -14.98
C ASN A 75 -29.41 -8.76 -14.74
N VAL A 76 -28.91 -7.83 -13.91
CA VAL A 76 -29.55 -6.51 -13.75
C VAL A 76 -29.29 -5.66 -15.00
N LEU A 77 -28.13 -5.85 -15.61
CA LEU A 77 -27.69 -5.15 -16.81
C LEU A 77 -27.65 -6.09 -18.02
N HIS A 78 -28.68 -6.03 -18.87
CA HIS A 78 -28.86 -6.92 -20.03
C HIS A 78 -28.11 -6.50 -21.31
N SER A 79 -27.49 -5.30 -21.32
CA SER A 79 -26.84 -4.80 -22.53
C SER A 79 -25.50 -5.48 -22.80
N LYS A 80 -25.29 -5.89 -24.06
CA LYS A 80 -24.01 -6.43 -24.57
C LYS A 80 -22.84 -5.44 -24.44
N LEU A 81 -23.10 -4.17 -24.15
CA LEU A 81 -22.08 -3.12 -24.00
C LEU A 81 -21.31 -3.22 -22.68
N TRP A 82 -21.94 -3.68 -21.59
CA TRP A 82 -21.35 -3.66 -20.26
C TRP A 82 -20.11 -4.56 -20.11
N PRO A 83 -20.09 -5.81 -20.64
CA PRO A 83 -18.89 -6.63 -20.64
C PRO A 83 -17.70 -5.93 -21.34
N THR A 84 -17.95 -5.28 -22.48
CA THR A 84 -16.93 -4.52 -23.21
C THR A 84 -16.40 -3.36 -22.39
N MET A 85 -17.27 -2.59 -21.72
CA MET A 85 -16.86 -1.50 -20.83
C MET A 85 -15.99 -2.02 -19.66
N THR A 86 -16.39 -3.10 -18.99
CA THR A 86 -15.59 -3.67 -17.88
C THR A 86 -14.22 -4.14 -18.34
N SER A 87 -14.11 -4.68 -19.56
CA SER A 87 -12.84 -5.05 -20.17
C SER A 87 -11.96 -3.83 -20.44
N LYS A 88 -12.53 -2.75 -20.99
CA LYS A 88 -11.79 -1.50 -21.25
C LYS A 88 -11.33 -0.83 -19.95
N LEU A 89 -12.18 -0.77 -18.92
CA LEU A 89 -11.79 -0.28 -17.59
C LEU A 89 -10.63 -1.10 -17.01
N SER A 90 -10.65 -2.42 -17.17
CA SER A 90 -9.56 -3.28 -16.75
C SER A 90 -8.25 -2.97 -17.48
N LEU A 91 -8.31 -2.70 -18.78
CA LEU A 91 -7.14 -2.34 -19.58
C LEU A 91 -6.61 -0.97 -19.17
N THR A 92 -7.48 0.04 -19.01
CA THR A 92 -7.10 1.37 -18.52
C THR A 92 -6.35 1.28 -17.20
N ARG A 93 -6.80 0.46 -16.26
CA ARG A 93 -6.12 0.24 -14.97
C ARG A 93 -4.72 -0.36 -15.13
N ARG A 94 -4.54 -1.32 -16.04
CA ARG A 94 -3.21 -1.88 -16.33
C ARG A 94 -2.27 -0.81 -16.90
N VAL A 95 -2.77 0.02 -17.82
CA VAL A 95 -2.00 1.14 -18.39
C VAL A 95 -1.61 2.18 -17.33
N LEU A 96 -2.51 2.49 -16.38
CA LEU A 96 -2.22 3.42 -15.28
C LEU A 96 -1.13 2.90 -14.33
N ARG A 97 -0.88 1.58 -14.30
CA ARG A 97 0.15 0.94 -13.48
C ARG A 97 1.45 0.67 -14.24
N LEU A 98 1.51 1.04 -15.52
CA LEU A 98 2.66 0.78 -16.37
C LEU A 98 3.91 1.47 -15.79
N GLY A 99 5.03 0.75 -15.71
CA GLY A 99 6.30 1.30 -15.21
C GLY A 99 6.40 1.42 -13.68
N THR A 100 5.44 0.86 -12.94
CA THR A 100 5.51 0.77 -11.47
C THR A 100 6.68 -0.09 -10.97
N ALA A 101 7.28 -0.91 -11.85
CA ALA A 101 8.50 -1.67 -11.56
C ALA A 101 9.73 -0.78 -11.32
N LEU A 102 9.77 0.43 -11.88
CA LEU A 102 10.97 1.29 -11.82
C LEU A 102 11.32 1.73 -10.39
N GLY A 103 10.32 1.93 -9.52
CA GLY A 103 10.54 2.30 -8.12
C GLY A 103 11.32 1.22 -7.35
N PRO A 104 10.79 -0.01 -7.25
CA PRO A 104 11.47 -1.14 -6.65
C PRO A 104 12.87 -1.43 -7.23
N ILE A 105 13.05 -1.28 -8.55
CA ILE A 105 14.37 -1.47 -9.20
C ILE A 105 15.39 -0.44 -8.68
N ARG A 106 14.99 0.83 -8.53
CA ARG A 106 15.86 1.88 -7.96
C ARG A 106 16.24 1.57 -6.51
N ILE A 107 15.31 1.04 -5.72
CA ILE A 107 15.59 0.63 -4.33
C ILE A 107 16.58 -0.53 -4.31
N LEU A 108 16.41 -1.53 -5.18
CA LEU A 108 17.32 -2.67 -5.29
C LEU A 108 18.73 -2.25 -5.71
N THR A 109 18.84 -1.30 -6.64
CA THR A 109 20.15 -0.78 -7.09
C THR A 109 20.83 0.13 -6.07
N ALA A 110 20.06 0.78 -5.18
CA ALA A 110 20.58 1.73 -4.21
C ALA A 110 20.94 1.14 -2.83
N SER A 111 20.61 -0.12 -2.51
CA SER A 111 20.70 -0.61 -1.13
C SER A 111 21.26 -2.02 -0.92
N LEU A 112 22.05 -2.13 0.16
CA LEU A 112 22.42 -3.35 0.89
C LEU A 112 21.26 -3.80 1.79
N VAL A 113 20.12 -4.16 1.19
CA VAL A 113 18.92 -4.56 1.95
C VAL A 113 19.14 -5.99 2.53
N PRO A 114 18.65 -6.30 3.74
CA PRO A 114 18.71 -7.65 4.31
C PRO A 114 18.16 -8.73 3.35
N PRO A 115 18.71 -9.96 3.40
CA PRO A 115 18.43 -11.01 2.40
C PRO A 115 16.95 -11.41 2.32
N THR A 116 16.21 -11.37 3.43
CA THR A 116 14.77 -11.69 3.44
C THR A 116 13.92 -10.63 2.75
N GLN A 117 14.29 -9.36 2.88
CA GLN A 117 13.64 -8.25 2.18
C GLN A 117 14.00 -8.23 0.70
N ASN A 118 15.20 -8.72 0.32
CA ASN A 118 15.58 -8.89 -1.08
C ASN A 118 14.66 -9.85 -1.83
N LEU A 119 14.22 -10.94 -1.21
CA LEU A 119 13.31 -11.90 -1.86
C LEU A 119 11.92 -11.30 -2.10
N LEU A 120 11.36 -10.57 -1.13
CA LEU A 120 10.07 -9.91 -1.29
C LEU A 120 10.15 -8.75 -2.30
N LEU A 121 11.26 -8.00 -2.29
CA LEU A 121 11.52 -6.94 -3.26
C LEU A 121 11.66 -7.51 -4.67
N LEU A 122 12.38 -8.62 -4.82
CA LEU A 122 12.51 -9.33 -6.10
C LEU A 122 11.13 -9.82 -6.58
N ASN A 123 10.33 -10.45 -5.71
CA ASN A 123 8.97 -10.86 -6.04
C ASN A 123 8.12 -9.66 -6.52
N THR A 124 8.27 -8.49 -5.87
CA THR A 124 7.57 -7.26 -6.25
C THR A 124 8.03 -6.74 -7.63
N ILE A 125 9.33 -6.75 -7.90
CA ILE A 125 9.90 -6.37 -9.20
C ILE A 125 9.39 -7.32 -10.29
N THR A 126 9.48 -8.64 -10.05
CA THR A 126 9.01 -9.66 -10.98
C THR A 126 7.51 -9.51 -11.24
N ASN A 127 6.71 -9.27 -10.20
CA ASN A 127 5.28 -9.02 -10.34
C ASN A 127 4.99 -7.83 -11.25
N ASN A 128 5.60 -6.68 -10.96
CA ASN A 128 5.33 -5.44 -11.70
C ASN A 128 5.82 -5.53 -13.15
N LEU A 129 6.98 -6.15 -13.38
CA LEU A 129 7.49 -6.39 -14.73
C LEU A 129 6.58 -7.36 -15.50
N ALA A 130 6.10 -8.41 -14.86
CA ALA A 130 5.16 -9.34 -15.47
C ALA A 130 3.83 -8.63 -15.81
N ASP A 131 3.32 -7.76 -14.94
CA ASP A 131 2.12 -6.94 -15.20
C ASP A 131 2.32 -6.00 -16.40
N ASP A 132 3.48 -5.38 -16.55
CA ASP A 132 3.84 -4.54 -17.71
C ASP A 132 3.84 -5.36 -19.01
N VAL A 133 4.45 -6.55 -18.99
CA VAL A 133 4.44 -7.48 -20.14
C VAL A 133 3.02 -7.92 -20.49
N VAL A 134 2.18 -8.20 -19.49
CA VAL A 134 0.77 -8.54 -19.73
C VAL A 134 0.00 -7.35 -20.30
N CYS A 135 0.30 -6.13 -19.85
CA CYS A 135 -0.28 -4.91 -20.40
C CYS A 135 0.05 -4.78 -21.90
N PHE A 136 1.32 -4.92 -22.27
CA PHE A 136 1.76 -4.89 -23.68
C PHE A 136 1.15 -6.02 -24.50
N TYR A 137 1.01 -7.23 -23.94
CA TYR A 137 0.29 -8.32 -24.58
C TYR A 137 -1.19 -7.96 -24.86
N LYS A 138 -1.90 -7.36 -23.90
CA LYS A 138 -3.31 -6.94 -24.09
C LYS A 138 -3.47 -5.77 -25.06
N LEU A 139 -2.40 -5.00 -25.31
CA LEU A 139 -2.31 -3.99 -26.36
C LEU A 139 -1.88 -4.57 -27.72
N SER A 140 -1.71 -5.90 -27.82
CA SER A 140 -1.24 -6.59 -29.02
C SER A 140 0.17 -6.19 -29.49
N LEU A 141 1.02 -5.71 -28.56
CA LEU A 141 2.40 -5.32 -28.85
C LEU A 141 3.41 -6.47 -28.71
N ILE A 142 3.04 -7.53 -27.97
CA ILE A 142 3.93 -8.68 -27.67
C ILE A 142 3.22 -10.00 -28.03
N ASN A 143 4.00 -11.04 -28.34
CA ASN A 143 3.53 -12.39 -28.64
C ASN A 143 2.58 -12.95 -27.55
N PRO A 144 1.44 -13.56 -27.93
CA PRO A 144 0.50 -14.18 -26.99
C PRO A 144 1.07 -15.25 -26.06
N VAL A 145 2.10 -15.99 -26.48
CA VAL A 145 2.74 -17.03 -25.65
C VAL A 145 3.42 -16.41 -24.44
N LEU A 146 4.23 -15.37 -24.67
CA LEU A 146 4.90 -14.61 -23.62
C LEU A 146 3.88 -13.93 -22.71
N GLY A 147 2.83 -13.35 -23.29
CA GLY A 147 1.76 -12.71 -22.54
C GLY A 147 1.01 -13.66 -21.59
N LYS A 148 0.70 -14.88 -22.05
CA LYS A 148 0.05 -15.90 -21.22
C LYS A 148 0.97 -16.41 -20.09
N GLN A 149 2.26 -16.58 -20.36
CA GLN A 149 3.24 -16.96 -19.34
C GLN A 149 3.39 -15.86 -18.28
N ALA A 150 3.59 -14.61 -18.73
CA ALA A 150 3.69 -13.45 -17.85
C ALA A 150 2.44 -13.29 -16.99
N GLN A 151 1.25 -13.56 -17.53
CA GLN A 151 0.00 -13.52 -16.77
C GLN A 151 -0.01 -14.54 -15.62
N LYS A 152 0.42 -15.78 -15.87
CA LYS A 152 0.55 -16.78 -14.80
C LYS A 152 1.55 -16.33 -13.75
N THR A 153 2.73 -15.87 -14.16
CA THR A 153 3.78 -15.37 -13.26
C THR A 153 3.26 -14.23 -12.38
N ALA A 154 2.59 -13.23 -12.97
CA ALA A 154 2.00 -12.12 -12.24
C ALA A 154 0.98 -12.60 -11.19
N HIS A 155 0.10 -13.54 -11.53
CA HIS A 155 -0.86 -14.07 -10.56
C HIS A 155 -0.17 -14.76 -9.37
N TYR A 156 0.83 -15.62 -9.62
CA TYR A 156 1.55 -16.29 -8.53
C TYR A 156 2.36 -15.31 -7.68
N CYS A 157 3.09 -14.37 -8.29
CA CYS A 157 3.84 -13.36 -7.55
C CYS A 157 2.92 -12.48 -6.70
N TRP A 158 1.77 -12.07 -7.26
CA TRP A 158 0.77 -11.30 -6.51
C TRP A 158 0.19 -12.11 -5.34
N PHE A 159 -0.09 -13.40 -5.54
CA PHE A 159 -0.57 -14.29 -4.48
C PHE A 159 0.44 -14.41 -3.32
N ILE A 160 1.72 -14.57 -3.63
CA ILE A 160 2.80 -14.60 -2.62
C ILE A 160 2.84 -13.28 -1.84
N SER A 161 2.76 -12.13 -2.53
CA SER A 161 2.71 -10.82 -1.86
C SER A 161 1.49 -10.70 -0.93
N ILE A 162 0.31 -11.18 -1.35
CA ILE A 162 -0.89 -11.18 -0.50
C ILE A 162 -0.66 -11.98 0.79
N ILE A 163 -0.02 -13.16 0.72
CA ILE A 163 0.29 -13.97 1.91
C ILE A 163 1.25 -13.24 2.84
N ALA A 164 2.31 -12.62 2.29
CA ALA A 164 3.27 -11.86 3.06
C ALA A 164 2.61 -10.66 3.77
N ASP A 165 1.79 -9.90 3.05
CA ASP A 165 1.04 -8.76 3.57
C ASP A 165 0.02 -9.19 4.63
N LEU A 166 -0.66 -10.32 4.43
CA LEU A 166 -1.63 -10.86 5.38
C LEU A 166 -0.94 -11.27 6.69
N LYS A 167 0.20 -11.95 6.61
CA LYS A 167 1.02 -12.30 7.80
C LYS A 167 1.48 -11.05 8.55
N SER A 168 1.90 -10.01 7.82
CA SER A 168 2.30 -8.73 8.41
C SER A 168 1.12 -8.04 9.10
N ALA A 169 -0.03 -7.97 8.43
CA ALA A 169 -1.26 -7.37 8.97
C ALA A 169 -1.79 -8.11 10.20
N CYS A 170 -1.80 -9.44 10.19
CA CYS A 170 -2.15 -10.25 11.34
C CYS A 170 -1.18 -9.98 12.51
N SER A 171 0.13 -10.04 12.27
CA SER A 171 1.14 -9.74 13.30
C SER A 171 0.96 -8.36 13.92
N ALA A 172 0.62 -7.35 13.10
CA ALA A 172 0.32 -6.00 13.58
C ALA A 172 -0.92 -5.97 14.47
N LEU A 173 -2.01 -6.66 14.08
CA LEU A 173 -3.22 -6.78 14.89
C LEU A 173 -2.94 -7.47 16.24
N TRP A 174 -2.13 -8.53 16.25
CA TRP A 174 -1.73 -9.22 17.48
C TRP A 174 -0.95 -8.31 18.44
N ARG A 175 -0.09 -7.43 17.91
CA ARG A 175 0.64 -6.45 18.72
C ARG A 175 -0.23 -5.33 19.28
N LEU A 176 -1.35 -5.06 18.62
CA LEU A 176 -2.38 -4.12 19.09
C LEU A 176 -3.34 -4.77 20.08
N GLN A 177 -3.14 -6.01 20.53
CA GLN A 177 -3.91 -6.53 21.65
C GLN A 177 -3.54 -5.78 22.95
N PRO A 178 -4.51 -5.46 23.81
CA PRO A 178 -4.30 -4.56 24.93
C PRO A 178 -3.35 -5.17 25.95
N ILE A 179 -2.19 -4.51 26.15
CA ILE A 179 -1.43 -4.61 27.40
C ILE A 179 -2.08 -3.59 28.33
N SER A 180 -2.86 -4.08 29.28
CA SER A 180 -3.64 -3.30 30.24
C SER A 180 -2.76 -2.32 31.04
N HIS A 181 -2.85 -1.02 30.77
CA HIS A 181 -2.86 0.10 31.74
C HIS A 181 -2.72 1.46 31.02
N ASP A 182 -3.47 2.45 31.49
CA ASP A 182 -3.48 3.89 31.15
C ASP A 182 -4.36 4.45 30.01
N GLN A 183 -4.91 5.64 30.29
CA GLN A 183 -6.35 5.89 30.37
C GLN A 183 -6.93 6.74 29.22
N ASP A 184 -8.10 6.34 28.74
CA ASP A 184 -9.13 6.99 27.91
C ASP A 184 -8.79 7.66 26.57
N ARG A 185 -7.79 8.54 26.48
CA ARG A 185 -7.47 9.22 25.21
C ARG A 185 -6.69 8.31 24.25
N SER A 186 -5.91 7.39 24.82
CA SER A 186 -5.26 6.30 24.09
C SER A 186 -6.28 5.29 23.53
N TYR A 187 -7.41 5.09 24.21
CA TYR A 187 -8.39 4.06 23.88
C TYR A 187 -9.10 4.29 22.54
N LYS A 188 -9.50 5.54 22.23
CA LYS A 188 -10.18 5.84 20.96
C LYS A 188 -9.26 5.62 19.75
N ASN A 189 -8.04 6.17 19.79
CA ASN A 189 -7.06 5.98 18.72
C ASN A 189 -6.69 4.50 18.56
N HIS A 190 -6.56 3.78 19.68
CA HIS A 190 -6.29 2.35 19.67
C HIS A 190 -7.41 1.54 19.02
N GLN A 191 -8.68 1.86 19.32
CA GLN A 191 -9.82 1.22 18.70
C GLN A 191 -9.88 1.47 17.19
N ASP A 192 -9.55 2.70 16.76
CA ASP A 192 -9.46 3.05 15.35
C ASP A 192 -8.33 2.27 14.64
N ASP A 193 -7.17 2.11 15.29
CA ASP A 193 -6.05 1.32 14.75
C ASP A 193 -6.41 -0.17 14.61
N VAL A 194 -7.05 -0.75 15.62
CA VAL A 194 -7.54 -2.15 15.59
C VAL A 194 -8.59 -2.33 14.49
N TRP A 195 -9.51 -1.37 14.35
CA TRP A 195 -10.51 -1.37 13.29
C TRP A 195 -9.86 -1.31 11.90
N MET A 196 -8.92 -0.39 11.70
CA MET A 196 -8.23 -0.21 10.42
C MET A 196 -7.33 -1.41 10.06
N ALA A 197 -6.71 -2.06 11.06
CA ALA A 197 -6.00 -3.32 10.88
C ALA A 197 -6.96 -4.44 10.42
N SER A 198 -8.12 -4.55 11.08
CA SER A 198 -9.15 -5.53 10.74
C SER A 198 -9.69 -5.35 9.31
N VAL A 199 -10.00 -4.11 8.93
CA VAL A 199 -10.39 -3.74 7.56
C VAL A 199 -9.32 -4.15 6.54
N SER A 200 -8.05 -3.99 6.89
CA SER A 200 -6.93 -4.35 6.02
C SER A 200 -6.82 -5.86 5.82
N ILE A 201 -7.03 -6.65 6.88
CA ILE A 201 -7.05 -8.12 6.82
C ILE A 201 -8.19 -8.61 5.93
N VAL A 202 -9.42 -8.11 6.15
CA VAL A 202 -10.58 -8.51 5.34
C VAL A 202 -10.36 -8.18 3.87
N LYS A 203 -9.80 -7.00 3.57
CA LYS A 203 -9.41 -6.62 2.22
C LYS A 203 -8.39 -7.58 1.61
N LEU A 204 -7.37 -7.98 2.37
CA LEU A 204 -6.32 -8.90 1.89
C LEU A 204 -6.87 -10.32 1.66
N VAL A 205 -7.77 -10.80 2.53
CA VAL A 205 -8.47 -12.06 2.32
C VAL A 205 -9.31 -12.01 1.05
N ALA A 206 -10.03 -10.92 0.81
CA ALA A 206 -10.78 -10.74 -0.43
C ALA A 206 -9.86 -10.71 -1.67
N ASP A 207 -8.74 -9.99 -1.64
CA ASP A 207 -7.74 -10.06 -2.73
C ASP A 207 -7.17 -11.48 -2.90
N GLY A 208 -6.96 -12.21 -1.80
CA GLY A 208 -6.51 -13.60 -1.81
C GLY A 208 -7.49 -14.53 -2.51
N VAL A 209 -8.78 -14.45 -2.19
CA VAL A 209 -9.85 -15.19 -2.87
C VAL A 209 -9.93 -14.83 -4.35
N PHE A 210 -9.82 -13.54 -4.66
CA PHE A 210 -9.82 -13.05 -6.05
C PHE A 210 -8.69 -13.68 -6.86
N CYS A 211 -7.46 -13.59 -6.35
CA CYS A 211 -6.26 -14.10 -6.98
C CYS A 211 -6.24 -15.63 -7.05
N ALA A 212 -6.74 -16.31 -6.00
CA ALA A 212 -6.93 -17.75 -5.98
C ALA A 212 -7.81 -18.23 -7.14
N CYS A 213 -8.93 -17.54 -7.39
CA CYS A 213 -9.80 -17.88 -8.52
C CYS A 213 -9.10 -17.73 -9.87
N ASP A 214 -8.19 -16.76 -10.02
CA ASP A 214 -7.41 -16.57 -11.25
C ASP A 214 -6.38 -17.68 -11.48
N ILE A 215 -5.86 -18.29 -10.41
CA ILE A 215 -4.89 -19.39 -10.46
C ILE A 215 -5.58 -20.73 -10.69
N TRP A 216 -6.59 -21.06 -9.88
CA TRP A 216 -7.21 -22.39 -9.84
C TRP A 216 -8.44 -22.54 -10.72
N GLN A 217 -9.06 -21.43 -11.13
CA GLN A 217 -10.23 -21.41 -12.03
C GLN A 217 -11.36 -22.39 -11.63
N PRO A 218 -11.87 -22.35 -10.38
CA PRO A 218 -13.01 -23.18 -9.99
C PRO A 218 -14.26 -22.83 -10.82
N SER A 219 -15.25 -23.73 -10.84
CA SER A 219 -16.51 -23.54 -11.58
C SER A 219 -17.27 -22.26 -11.20
N PHE A 220 -17.15 -21.82 -9.95
CA PHE A 220 -17.78 -20.60 -9.41
C PHE A 220 -16.84 -19.37 -9.44
N SER A 221 -15.70 -19.45 -10.15
CA SER A 221 -14.67 -18.41 -10.20
C SER A 221 -15.24 -17.04 -10.59
N GLY A 222 -16.13 -16.97 -11.58
CA GLY A 222 -16.71 -15.70 -12.05
C GLY A 222 -17.44 -14.92 -10.96
N THR A 223 -18.31 -15.60 -10.20
CA THR A 223 -19.08 -14.99 -9.09
C THR A 223 -18.16 -14.61 -7.94
N ALA A 224 -17.30 -15.54 -7.52
CA ALA A 224 -16.37 -15.29 -6.41
C ALA A 224 -15.43 -14.12 -6.73
N GLN A 225 -14.92 -14.03 -7.95
CA GLN A 225 -14.09 -12.91 -8.41
C GLN A 225 -14.84 -11.58 -8.46
N ALA A 226 -16.11 -11.57 -8.90
CA ALA A 226 -16.90 -10.35 -8.94
C ALA A 226 -17.08 -9.77 -7.53
N TRP A 227 -17.50 -10.59 -6.58
CA TRP A 227 -17.75 -10.18 -5.20
C TRP A 227 -16.47 -9.87 -4.42
N SER A 228 -15.47 -10.73 -4.47
CA SER A 228 -14.19 -10.51 -3.78
C SER A 228 -13.48 -9.25 -4.31
N GLY A 229 -13.50 -9.03 -5.64
CA GLY A 229 -12.98 -7.83 -6.27
C GLY A 229 -13.70 -6.56 -5.82
N LEU A 230 -15.04 -6.60 -5.71
CA LEU A 230 -15.86 -5.49 -5.21
C LEU A 230 -15.55 -5.19 -3.75
N ILE A 231 -15.61 -6.18 -2.86
CA ILE A 231 -15.32 -6.04 -1.42
C ILE A 231 -13.93 -5.43 -1.21
N SER A 232 -12.90 -5.98 -1.84
CA SER A 232 -11.54 -5.46 -1.76
C SER A 232 -11.46 -3.99 -2.20
N SER A 233 -12.13 -3.63 -3.31
CA SER A 233 -12.10 -2.27 -3.84
C SER A 233 -12.82 -1.25 -2.95
N VAL A 234 -13.97 -1.62 -2.39
CA VAL A 234 -14.73 -0.78 -1.45
C VAL A 234 -13.95 -0.55 -0.18
N LEU A 235 -13.34 -1.59 0.41
CA LEU A 235 -12.51 -1.46 1.60
C LEU A 235 -11.26 -0.62 1.33
N ALA A 236 -10.63 -0.75 0.16
CA ALA A 236 -9.52 0.11 -0.24
C ALA A 236 -9.94 1.58 -0.40
N GLY A 237 -11.15 1.82 -0.94
CA GLY A 237 -11.76 3.16 -1.02
C GLY A 237 -12.06 3.74 0.37
N TYR A 238 -12.65 2.94 1.26
CA TYR A 238 -12.90 3.31 2.66
C TYR A 238 -11.61 3.71 3.38
N LYS A 239 -10.53 2.94 3.23
CA LYS A 239 -9.23 3.29 3.83
C LYS A 239 -8.68 4.64 3.34
N LEU A 240 -8.82 4.92 2.04
CA LEU A 240 -8.41 6.21 1.49
C LEU A 240 -9.29 7.35 2.01
N TRP A 241 -10.60 7.15 2.02
CA TRP A 241 -11.56 8.10 2.58
C TRP A 241 -11.23 8.45 4.04
N HIS A 242 -11.04 7.41 4.87
CA HIS A 242 -10.67 7.57 6.27
C HIS A 242 -9.39 8.42 6.41
N LYS A 243 -8.31 8.04 5.71
CA LYS A 243 -7.04 8.78 5.73
C LYS A 243 -7.20 10.25 5.31
N SER A 244 -8.01 10.53 4.30
CA SER A 244 -8.27 11.89 3.84
C SER A 244 -9.19 12.69 4.76
N SER A 245 -10.04 12.03 5.56
CA SER A 245 -10.91 12.68 6.54
C SER A 245 -10.20 13.02 7.85
N THR A 246 -9.15 12.28 8.20
CA THR A 246 -8.35 12.50 9.42
C THR A 246 -7.17 13.45 9.22
N THR A 247 -6.85 13.81 7.97
CA THR A 247 -5.79 14.79 7.60
C THR A 247 -6.42 16.14 7.27
#